data_AF-A0A166QHP5-F1
#
_entry.id   AF-A0A166QHP5-F1
#
_cell.length_a   1.000
_cell.length_b   1.000
_cell.length_c   1.000
_cell.angle_alpha   90.00
_cell.angle_beta   90.00
_cell.angle_gamma   90.00
#
_symmetry.space_group_name_H-M   'P 1'
#
loop_
_entity.id
_entity.type
_entity.pdbx_description
1 polymer ?
#
loop_
_entity_poly.entity_id
_entity_poly.type
_entity_poly.pdbx_seq_one_letter_code
_entity_poly.pdbx_strand_id
1 'polypeptide(L)'
;MTRCKHTGWLRVSTKDKAYVIESSDRAQRLLESLPRPDSQYPSTLVLIGNATKRVAMQRLGVDITRPNTTRGHGEIHLSLAPVGVSGGRPTLIADADIPPHKRLGRPRKSTLCHELVTRSISTAHSATIPSTTVASGDHVYNRMLFPFADVVCLFADDVGGVEIVAQRLASWLNLETPSTSSVRPWLVVVTNGGEENSARCQLLQAVRKRTDVHASERFHGVRVISLADTSPRSLRRHLHSLRWDILSNELSYMAETKRVKRVLASCLFSATHLAGLLRHATGQLGDADAPPLNFLAVSRLDNPVAADLQAHLARFLAHCDSVDALKRFAVPVVASSFLLDHYPPGMHLFDPRDVFQMFYKDVCYNVCGAAVLAHEGSTDFVLPSQFSKMIEAQMARMFRQLTMGQSAASLHRQLVSAFAEDWGQLRSDSTCFHCLRRRPQFFPDCGHGLCMNCVKVFGVVGAADPWLIDVDECLLCGRNAGMQIRVKPDTASVRVLCIDGGGTRGKYPLKLLKQLEDDIGLPGHPVQKNFDV
;
A
#
# COMPACT_ATOMS: atom_id res chain seq x y z
N MET A 1 19.46 -9.33 20.04
CA MET A 1 19.92 -9.77 18.71
C MET A 1 20.89 -8.74 18.15
N THR A 2 22.09 -9.14 17.73
CA THR A 2 23.06 -8.25 17.08
C THR A 2 22.45 -7.68 15.80
N ARG A 3 22.39 -6.35 15.65
CA ARG A 3 21.90 -5.71 14.42
C ARG A 3 22.70 -6.20 13.22
N CYS A 4 22.03 -6.85 12.28
CA CYS A 4 22.64 -7.35 11.05
C CYS A 4 23.27 -6.17 10.27
N LYS A 5 24.58 -6.26 10.02
CA LYS A 5 25.38 -5.23 9.34
C LYS A 5 25.28 -5.30 7.81
N HIS A 6 24.54 -6.25 7.25
CA HIS A 6 24.34 -6.36 5.81
C HIS A 6 23.40 -5.28 5.29
N THR A 7 23.78 -4.68 4.16
CA THR A 7 23.06 -3.58 3.52
C THR A 7 22.40 -3.98 2.20
N GLY A 8 22.70 -5.17 1.69
CA GLY A 8 22.12 -5.70 0.45
C GLY A 8 20.62 -5.96 0.61
N TRP A 9 19.84 -5.45 -0.34
CA TRP A 9 18.40 -5.61 -0.40
C TRP A 9 17.97 -6.53 -1.53
N LEU A 10 18.39 -6.24 -2.77
CA LEU A 10 18.09 -7.06 -3.94
C LEU A 10 19.40 -7.50 -4.61
N ARG A 11 19.43 -8.73 -5.11
CA ARG A 11 20.51 -9.23 -5.96
C ARG A 11 19.93 -10.01 -7.12
N VAL A 12 20.34 -9.68 -8.34
CA VAL A 12 20.13 -10.54 -9.49
C VAL A 12 21.32 -11.50 -9.59
N SER A 13 21.06 -12.80 -9.72
CA SER A 13 22.10 -13.83 -9.84
C SER A 13 21.70 -14.90 -10.84
N THR A 14 22.67 -15.72 -11.26
CA THR A 14 22.41 -16.89 -12.10
C THR A 14 22.48 -18.16 -11.28
N LYS A 15 21.46 -19.02 -11.40
CA LYS A 15 21.39 -20.34 -10.78
C LYS A 15 20.87 -21.34 -11.81
N ASP A 16 21.60 -22.43 -12.04
CA ASP A 16 21.20 -23.52 -12.94
C ASP A 16 20.77 -23.05 -14.35
N LYS A 17 21.51 -22.08 -14.92
CA LYS A 17 21.22 -21.41 -16.21
C LYS A 17 19.94 -20.56 -16.26
N ALA A 18 19.23 -20.40 -15.14
CA ALA A 18 18.13 -19.45 -14.98
C ALA A 18 18.62 -18.18 -14.25
N TYR A 19 17.92 -17.08 -14.49
CA TYR A 19 18.08 -15.85 -13.71
C TYR A 19 17.17 -15.92 -12.48
N VAL A 20 17.74 -15.64 -11.31
CA VAL A 20 17.02 -15.61 -10.04
C VAL A 20 17.25 -14.28 -9.34
N ILE A 21 16.25 -13.84 -8.57
CA ILE A 21 16.33 -12.64 -7.76
C ILE A 21 16.30 -13.04 -6.29
N GLU A 22 17.34 -12.66 -5.57
CA GLU A 22 17.42 -12.77 -4.12
C GLU A 22 16.97 -11.44 -3.51
N SER A 23 16.11 -11.52 -2.51
CA SER A 23 15.62 -10.37 -1.76
C SER A 23 15.76 -10.60 -0.26
N SER A 24 16.12 -9.55 0.48
CA SER A 24 16.20 -9.58 1.94
C SER A 24 15.15 -8.67 2.58
N ASP A 25 14.95 -8.85 3.89
CA ASP A 25 14.12 -8.01 4.77
C ASP A 25 14.70 -6.60 5.03
N ARG A 26 15.73 -6.18 4.29
CA ARG A 26 16.50 -4.95 4.58
C ARG A 26 15.63 -3.70 4.52
N ALA A 27 14.71 -3.59 3.56
CA ALA A 27 13.83 -2.43 3.43
C ALA A 27 12.93 -2.29 4.66
N GLN A 28 12.33 -3.39 5.09
CA GLN A 28 11.44 -3.48 6.26
C GLN A 28 12.21 -3.09 7.51
N ARG A 29 13.36 -3.75 7.76
CA ARG A 29 14.20 -3.44 8.94
C ARG A 29 14.63 -1.98 9.01
N LEU A 30 14.90 -1.32 7.88
CA LEU A 30 15.27 0.09 7.88
C LEU A 30 14.08 0.99 8.21
N LEU A 31 12.97 0.81 7.48
CA LEU A 31 11.80 1.66 7.59
C LEU A 31 11.06 1.49 8.93
N GLU A 32 10.94 0.25 9.41
CA GLU A 32 10.31 -0.07 10.70
C GLU A 32 11.21 0.33 11.88
N SER A 33 12.52 0.49 11.68
CA SER A 33 13.45 0.98 12.71
C SER A 33 13.45 2.50 12.92
N LEU A 34 12.71 3.23 12.09
CA LEU A 34 12.56 4.67 12.26
C LEU A 34 11.83 4.99 13.58
N PRO A 35 12.10 6.13 14.23
CA PRO A 35 11.50 6.45 15.53
C PRO A 35 9.98 6.50 15.54
N ARG A 36 9.35 6.92 14.42
CA ARG A 36 7.90 7.05 14.26
C ARG A 36 7.50 6.65 12.84
N PRO A 37 7.50 5.35 12.51
CA PRO A 37 7.36 4.89 11.14
C PRO A 37 5.99 5.24 10.51
N ASP A 38 4.94 5.34 11.32
CA ASP A 38 3.59 5.70 10.85
C ASP A 38 3.43 7.20 10.56
N SER A 39 4.29 8.05 11.14
CA SER A 39 4.23 9.52 10.99
C SER A 39 5.45 10.13 10.30
N GLN A 40 6.38 9.29 9.82
CA GLN A 40 7.53 9.71 9.03
C GLN A 40 7.31 9.23 7.60
N TYR A 41 7.49 10.14 6.65
CA TYR A 41 7.20 9.90 5.23
C TYR A 41 8.52 9.98 4.47
N PRO A 42 9.19 8.86 4.16
CA PRO A 42 10.50 8.89 3.56
C PRO A 42 10.48 9.39 2.12
N SER A 43 11.56 10.05 1.70
CA SER A 43 11.86 10.24 0.28
C SER A 43 12.82 9.18 -0.23
N THR A 44 12.74 8.86 -1.51
CA THR A 44 13.56 7.78 -2.11
C THR A 44 14.49 8.33 -3.18
N LEU A 45 15.80 8.23 -2.95
CA LEU A 45 16.84 8.56 -3.91
C LEU A 45 17.45 7.27 -4.45
N VAL A 46 17.45 7.11 -5.78
CA VAL A 46 18.11 5.99 -6.46
C VAL A 46 19.41 6.51 -7.06
N LEU A 47 20.54 6.02 -6.57
CA LEU A 47 21.87 6.43 -7.01
C LEU A 47 22.53 5.29 -7.78
N ILE A 48 22.89 5.53 -9.04
CA ILE A 48 23.38 4.51 -9.97
C ILE A 48 24.75 4.93 -10.50
N GLY A 49 25.75 4.10 -10.24
CA GLY A 49 27.15 4.40 -10.54
C GLY A 49 28.12 3.57 -9.69
N ASN A 50 29.35 4.05 -9.55
CA ASN A 50 30.43 3.37 -8.86
C ASN A 50 31.25 4.35 -8.00
N ALA A 51 32.40 4.83 -8.48
CA ALA A 51 33.35 5.57 -7.67
C ALA A 51 32.87 6.99 -7.33
N THR A 52 32.40 7.75 -8.32
CA THR A 52 31.90 9.12 -8.14
C THR A 52 30.63 9.12 -7.29
N LYS A 53 29.72 8.18 -7.55
CA LYS A 53 28.54 7.95 -6.70
C LYS A 53 28.89 7.67 -5.24
N ARG A 54 29.95 6.90 -4.98
CA ARG A 54 30.38 6.59 -3.61
C ARG A 54 30.75 7.86 -2.84
N VAL A 55 31.42 8.80 -3.50
CA VAL A 55 31.72 10.12 -2.92
C VAL A 55 30.42 10.89 -2.65
N ALA A 56 29.45 10.86 -3.58
CA ALA A 56 28.15 11.48 -3.38
C ALA A 56 27.42 10.94 -2.15
N MET A 57 27.42 9.61 -1.97
CA MET A 57 26.79 8.96 -0.82
C MET A 57 27.42 9.37 0.52
N GLN A 58 28.76 9.46 0.57
CA GLN A 58 29.47 9.95 1.76
C GLN A 58 29.07 11.39 2.10
N ARG A 59 28.93 12.24 1.08
CA ARG A 59 28.51 13.64 1.25
C ARG A 59 27.05 13.76 1.71
N LEU A 60 26.19 12.82 1.31
CA LEU A 60 24.83 12.68 1.82
C LEU A 60 24.77 12.06 3.24
N GLY A 61 25.93 11.83 3.88
CA GLY A 61 26.03 11.32 5.25
C GLY A 61 25.78 9.82 5.40
N VAL A 62 25.80 9.05 4.31
CA VAL A 62 25.63 7.60 4.37
C VAL A 62 26.92 6.95 4.86
N ASP A 63 26.82 6.18 5.95
CA ASP A 63 27.93 5.36 6.43
C ASP A 63 28.28 4.25 5.42
N ILE A 64 29.42 4.41 4.76
CA ILE A 64 29.92 3.42 3.80
C ILE A 64 30.67 2.34 4.56
N THR A 65 30.03 1.18 4.72
CA THR A 65 30.61 0.02 5.39
C THR A 65 31.26 -0.95 4.39
N ARG A 66 32.12 -1.86 4.87
CA ARG A 66 32.74 -2.91 4.02
C ARG A 66 31.74 -3.68 3.14
N PRO A 67 30.54 -4.07 3.61
CA PRO A 67 29.50 -4.67 2.77
C PRO A 67 29.10 -3.82 1.55
N ASN A 68 29.16 -2.48 1.63
CA ASN A 68 28.87 -1.58 0.51
C ASN A 68 30.02 -1.59 -0.52
N THR A 69 31.25 -1.88 -0.10
CA THR A 69 32.44 -1.81 -0.95
C THR A 69 32.82 -3.13 -1.61
N THR A 70 32.32 -4.27 -1.13
CA THR A 70 32.62 -5.62 -1.65
C THR A 70 31.43 -6.26 -2.37
N ARG A 71 30.52 -5.43 -2.92
CA ARG A 71 29.32 -5.91 -3.60
C ARG A 71 29.63 -6.50 -4.98
N GLY A 72 28.87 -7.52 -5.39
CA GLY A 72 28.85 -7.98 -6.77
C GLY A 72 28.09 -7.01 -7.67
N HIS A 73 28.22 -7.21 -8.99
CA HIS A 73 27.40 -6.49 -9.97
C HIS A 73 25.94 -6.94 -9.91
N GLY A 74 25.00 -6.01 -10.09
CA GLY A 74 23.56 -6.30 -10.04
C GLY A 74 23.01 -6.42 -8.62
N GLU A 75 23.72 -5.87 -7.64
CA GLU A 75 23.27 -5.76 -6.25
C GLU A 75 22.75 -4.34 -5.96
N ILE A 76 21.57 -4.28 -5.33
CA ILE A 76 20.97 -3.04 -4.83
C ILE A 76 21.04 -3.06 -3.32
N HIS A 77 21.67 -2.04 -2.74
CA HIS A 77 21.79 -1.87 -1.30
C HIS A 77 20.88 -0.72 -0.84
N LEU A 78 20.36 -0.83 0.39
CA LEU A 78 19.56 0.21 1.01
C LEU A 78 20.23 0.78 2.25
N SER A 79 20.21 2.10 2.33
CA SER A 79 20.67 2.88 3.48
C SER A 79 19.71 4.03 3.77
N LEU A 80 19.69 4.50 5.00
CA LEU A 80 19.04 5.75 5.37
C LEU A 80 20.10 6.84 5.47
N ALA A 81 19.88 7.98 4.83
CA ALA A 81 20.68 9.16 5.12
C ALA A 81 20.34 9.69 6.53
N PRO A 82 21.30 10.35 7.21
CA PRO A 82 21.07 10.94 8.52
C PRO A 82 19.89 11.90 8.47
N VAL A 83 18.97 11.76 9.42
CA VAL A 83 17.86 12.69 9.55
C VAL A 83 18.40 13.96 10.23
N GLY A 84 18.24 15.12 9.60
CA GLY A 84 18.61 16.40 10.22
C GLY A 84 17.85 16.65 11.53
N VAL A 85 18.22 17.71 12.25
CA VAL A 85 17.73 18.04 13.61
C VAL A 85 16.19 18.02 13.75
N SER A 86 15.43 18.25 12.67
CA SER A 86 13.96 18.20 12.69
C SER A 86 13.34 16.80 12.62
N GLY A 87 14.12 15.73 12.37
CA GLY A 87 13.69 14.33 12.49
C GLY A 87 12.58 13.85 11.54
N GLY A 88 11.96 14.73 10.75
CA GLY A 88 10.66 14.47 10.12
C GLY A 88 10.68 13.90 8.69
N ARG A 89 11.84 13.89 8.01
CA ARG A 89 11.95 13.59 6.58
C ARG A 89 13.14 12.67 6.29
N PRO A 90 13.04 11.38 6.65
CA PRO A 90 14.10 10.43 6.34
C PRO A 90 14.26 10.26 4.83
N THR A 91 15.49 10.03 4.37
CA THR A 91 15.76 9.76 2.96
C THR A 91 16.30 8.34 2.82
N LEU A 92 15.54 7.49 2.14
CA LEU A 92 15.93 6.16 1.73
C LEU A 92 16.80 6.26 0.48
N ILE A 93 18.02 5.74 0.57
CA ILE A 93 18.99 5.73 -0.53
C ILE A 93 19.12 4.31 -1.05
N ALA A 94 18.73 4.11 -2.31
CA ALA A 94 19.00 2.91 -3.07
C ALA A 94 20.31 3.06 -3.82
N ASP A 95 21.31 2.31 -3.39
CA ASP A 95 22.65 2.26 -3.95
C ASP A 95 22.76 1.11 -4.95
N ALA A 96 22.83 1.42 -6.23
CA ALA A 96 22.83 0.44 -7.32
C ALA A 96 23.96 0.67 -8.34
N ASP A 97 24.15 -0.26 -9.27
CA ASP A 97 25.10 -0.17 -10.38
C ASP A 97 24.51 -0.64 -11.73
N ILE A 98 25.10 -0.19 -12.83
CA ILE A 98 24.81 -0.76 -14.14
C ILE A 98 25.89 -1.79 -14.42
N PRO A 99 25.58 -3.10 -14.50
CA PRO A 99 26.58 -4.13 -14.78
C PRO A 99 27.27 -3.84 -16.14
N PRO A 100 28.57 -3.49 -16.17
CA PRO A 100 29.27 -3.12 -17.41
C PRO A 100 29.68 -4.37 -18.22
N HIS A 101 29.83 -5.50 -17.54
CA HIS A 101 30.15 -6.79 -18.14
C HIS A 101 28.99 -7.72 -17.82
N LYS A 102 28.57 -8.53 -18.78
CA LYS A 102 27.42 -9.47 -18.73
C LYS A 102 27.47 -10.51 -17.58
N ARG A 103 28.31 -10.34 -16.55
CA ARG A 103 28.54 -11.24 -15.43
C ARG A 103 27.74 -10.76 -14.21
N LEU A 104 26.72 -11.53 -13.84
CA LEU A 104 26.04 -11.40 -12.55
C LEU A 104 26.88 -12.02 -11.44
N GLY A 105 26.62 -11.59 -10.21
CA GLY A 105 27.11 -12.28 -9.02
C GLY A 105 26.57 -13.72 -8.93
N ARG A 106 27.24 -14.55 -8.12
CA ARG A 106 26.70 -15.86 -7.74
C ARG A 106 25.72 -15.71 -6.57
N PRO A 107 24.73 -16.61 -6.43
CA PRO A 107 23.87 -16.67 -5.25
C PRO A 107 24.72 -16.74 -3.98
N ARG A 108 24.32 -16.02 -2.92
CA ARG A 108 25.02 -16.14 -1.62
C ARG A 108 24.40 -17.25 -0.80
N LYS A 109 25.23 -17.92 -0.01
CA LYS A 109 24.71 -18.83 1.02
C LYS A 109 23.85 -18.02 1.99
N SER A 110 22.67 -18.54 2.31
CA SER A 110 21.81 -17.97 3.35
C SER A 110 22.61 -17.80 4.64
N THR A 111 22.43 -16.66 5.29
CA THR A 111 23.08 -16.34 6.57
C THR A 111 22.01 -16.30 7.65
N LEU A 112 22.30 -16.79 8.85
CA LEU A 112 21.35 -16.83 9.97
C LEU A 112 20.93 -15.44 10.53
N CYS A 113 21.47 -14.34 9.98
CA CYS A 113 21.29 -13.00 10.54
C CYS A 113 20.16 -12.18 9.92
N HIS A 114 19.60 -12.60 8.79
CA HIS A 114 18.43 -11.98 8.14
C HIS A 114 17.76 -12.96 7.19
N GLU A 115 16.49 -12.71 6.88
CA GLU A 115 15.74 -13.48 5.90
C GLU A 115 16.26 -13.22 4.49
N LEU A 116 16.35 -14.30 3.69
CA LEU A 116 16.70 -14.25 2.28
C LEU A 116 15.69 -15.10 1.50
N VAL A 117 14.96 -14.47 0.59
CA VAL A 117 13.99 -15.13 -0.29
C VAL A 117 14.53 -15.12 -1.72
N THR A 118 14.67 -16.30 -2.31
CA THR A 118 15.08 -16.46 -3.72
C THR A 118 13.87 -16.78 -4.57
N ARG A 119 13.71 -16.05 -5.67
CA ARG A 119 12.61 -16.21 -6.64
C ARG A 119 13.19 -16.47 -8.02
N SER A 120 12.60 -17.41 -8.75
CA SER A 120 12.87 -17.56 -10.18
C SER A 120 12.15 -16.46 -10.93
N ILE A 121 12.77 -15.94 -12.00
CA ILE A 121 12.08 -15.06 -12.94
C ILE A 121 11.32 -15.97 -13.91
N SER A 122 9.99 -16.05 -13.74
CA SER A 122 9.07 -16.76 -14.62
C SER A 122 8.92 -15.99 -15.92
N THR A 123 8.97 -16.72 -17.03
CA THR A 123 8.88 -16.18 -18.39
C THR A 123 7.44 -16.21 -18.89
N ALA A 124 7.01 -15.14 -19.54
CA ALA A 124 5.80 -15.15 -20.35
C ALA A 124 5.89 -16.26 -21.41
N HIS A 125 4.78 -16.94 -21.69
CA HIS A 125 4.70 -17.98 -22.72
C HIS A 125 4.93 -17.46 -24.17
N SER A 126 5.11 -16.16 -24.37
CA SER A 126 5.32 -15.54 -25.70
C SER A 126 6.47 -14.54 -25.79
N ALA A 127 7.21 -14.25 -24.71
CA ALA A 127 8.30 -13.27 -24.76
C ALA A 127 9.67 -13.95 -24.81
N THR A 128 10.43 -13.63 -25.86
CA THR A 128 11.86 -13.91 -25.98
C THR A 128 12.55 -13.56 -24.65
N ILE A 129 13.31 -14.52 -24.10
CA ILE A 129 14.17 -14.40 -22.91
C ILE A 129 14.66 -12.94 -22.75
N PRO A 130 14.74 -12.35 -21.54
CA PRO A 130 15.69 -11.27 -21.29
C PRO A 130 17.08 -11.86 -21.56
N SER A 131 17.51 -11.79 -22.82
CA SER A 131 18.59 -12.59 -23.38
C SER A 131 19.95 -12.26 -22.75
N THR A 132 19.96 -11.25 -21.87
CA THR A 132 21.13 -10.74 -21.19
C THR A 132 20.81 -10.36 -19.74
N THR A 133 21.81 -10.57 -18.89
CA THR A 133 21.99 -9.98 -17.54
C THR A 133 21.49 -8.53 -17.41
N VAL A 134 21.69 -7.73 -18.45
CA VAL A 134 21.33 -6.31 -18.47
C VAL A 134 19.82 -6.13 -18.48
N ALA A 135 19.10 -6.88 -19.31
CA ALA A 135 17.64 -6.80 -19.41
C ALA A 135 16.95 -7.22 -18.10
N SER A 136 17.53 -8.20 -17.38
CA SER A 136 17.04 -8.57 -16.04
C SER A 136 17.26 -7.45 -15.03
N GLY A 137 18.41 -6.77 -15.06
CA GLY A 137 18.66 -5.59 -14.22
C GLY A 137 17.71 -4.44 -14.52
N ASP A 138 17.47 -4.16 -15.81
CA ASP A 138 16.54 -3.13 -16.28
C ASP A 138 15.11 -3.40 -15.80
N HIS A 139 14.67 -4.66 -15.79
CA HIS A 139 13.39 -5.06 -15.21
C HIS A 139 13.32 -4.75 -13.71
N VAL A 140 14.38 -5.01 -12.94
CA VAL A 140 14.43 -4.65 -11.51
C VAL A 140 14.35 -3.14 -11.31
N TYR A 141 15.09 -2.35 -12.09
CA TYR A 141 14.99 -0.88 -12.01
C TYR A 141 13.55 -0.40 -12.28
N ASN A 142 12.95 -0.91 -13.35
CA ASN A 142 11.60 -0.52 -13.75
C ASN A 142 10.54 -0.92 -12.73
N ARG A 143 10.53 -2.17 -12.25
CA ARG A 143 9.48 -2.67 -11.36
C ARG A 143 9.70 -2.36 -9.87
N MET A 144 10.95 -2.22 -9.40
CA MET A 144 11.25 -2.03 -7.98
C MET A 144 11.67 -0.63 -7.56
N LEU A 145 12.34 0.13 -8.43
CA LEU A 145 12.93 1.40 -8.03
C LEU A 145 12.09 2.58 -8.53
N PHE A 146 11.70 2.59 -9.80
CA PHE A 146 11.00 3.74 -10.39
C PHE A 146 9.63 4.07 -9.79
N PRO A 147 8.76 3.12 -9.37
CA PRO A 147 7.49 3.44 -8.73
C PRO A 147 7.66 4.28 -7.44
N PHE A 148 8.74 4.03 -6.71
CA PHE A 148 8.99 4.58 -5.38
C PHE A 148 9.97 5.75 -5.39
N ALA A 149 10.77 5.90 -6.46
CA ALA A 149 11.77 6.95 -6.57
C ALA A 149 11.14 8.35 -6.60
N ASP A 150 11.79 9.28 -5.91
CA ASP A 150 11.60 10.71 -6.14
C ASP A 150 12.65 11.23 -7.14
N VAL A 151 13.89 10.74 -7.03
CA VAL A 151 14.99 11.08 -7.93
C VAL A 151 15.77 9.82 -8.31
N VAL A 152 16.08 9.68 -9.60
CA VAL A 152 17.03 8.72 -10.14
C VAL A 152 18.26 9.48 -10.60
N CYS A 153 19.40 9.24 -9.97
CA CYS A 153 20.66 9.93 -10.22
C CYS A 153 21.68 8.96 -10.82
N LEU A 154 22.09 9.22 -12.06
CA LEU A 154 23.07 8.44 -12.82
C LEU A 154 24.40 9.18 -12.88
N PHE A 155 25.48 8.52 -12.48
CA PHE A 155 26.84 9.06 -12.61
C PHE A 155 27.41 8.59 -13.94
N ALA A 156 27.38 9.45 -14.96
CA ALA A 156 27.67 9.08 -16.34
C ALA A 156 29.07 8.49 -16.50
N ASP A 157 30.09 9.13 -15.96
CA ASP A 157 31.48 8.65 -16.07
C ASP A 157 31.70 7.33 -15.31
N ASP A 158 30.92 7.06 -14.27
CA ASP A 158 30.99 5.78 -13.55
C ASP A 158 30.45 4.60 -14.37
N VAL A 159 29.58 4.86 -15.37
CA VAL A 159 28.91 3.84 -16.18
C VAL A 159 29.41 3.77 -17.62
N GLY A 160 30.41 4.58 -17.99
CA GLY A 160 31.00 4.60 -19.34
C GLY A 160 30.58 5.78 -20.22
N GLY A 161 30.03 6.84 -19.62
CA GLY A 161 29.72 8.11 -20.29
C GLY A 161 28.27 8.28 -20.70
N VAL A 162 27.97 9.46 -21.26
CA VAL A 162 26.61 9.90 -21.63
C VAL A 162 25.94 8.97 -22.65
N GLU A 163 26.69 8.40 -23.58
CA GLU A 163 26.14 7.46 -24.58
C GLU A 163 25.65 6.14 -23.96
N ILE A 164 26.35 5.62 -22.96
CA ILE A 164 25.91 4.41 -22.25
C ILE A 164 24.68 4.72 -21.40
N VAL A 165 24.65 5.90 -20.76
CA VAL A 165 23.44 6.40 -20.08
C VAL A 165 22.27 6.47 -21.07
N ALA A 166 22.47 7.06 -22.26
CA ALA A 166 21.43 7.15 -23.28
C ALA A 166 20.90 5.79 -23.72
N GLN A 167 21.80 4.81 -23.92
CA GLN A 167 21.41 3.43 -24.25
C GLN A 167 20.54 2.80 -23.16
N ARG A 168 20.90 2.99 -21.89
CA ARG A 168 20.15 2.44 -20.75
C ARG A 168 18.81 3.12 -20.55
N LEU A 169 18.75 4.44 -20.71
CA LEU A 169 17.49 5.18 -20.70
C LEU A 169 16.55 4.70 -21.81
N ALA A 170 17.06 4.49 -23.03
CA ALA A 170 16.25 3.95 -24.12
C ALA A 170 15.69 2.56 -23.80
N SER A 171 16.50 1.69 -23.17
CA SER A 171 16.05 0.38 -22.68
C SER A 171 14.89 0.51 -21.69
N TRP A 172 15.02 1.36 -20.67
CA TRP A 172 13.98 1.58 -19.67
C TRP A 172 12.72 2.24 -20.23
N LEU A 173 12.85 3.13 -21.21
CA LEU A 173 11.71 3.78 -21.85
C LEU A 173 10.86 2.78 -22.65
N ASN A 174 11.50 1.78 -23.26
CA ASN A 174 10.82 0.73 -24.03
C ASN A 174 10.18 -0.35 -23.15
N LEU A 175 10.47 -0.39 -21.84
CA LEU A 175 9.78 -1.27 -20.91
C LEU A 175 8.37 -0.76 -20.61
N GLU A 176 7.51 -1.66 -20.13
CA GLU A 176 6.17 -1.35 -19.69
C GLU A 176 6.13 -0.28 -18.59
N THR A 177 4.95 0.32 -18.40
CA THR A 177 4.74 1.32 -17.35
C THR A 177 5.05 0.70 -15.97
N PRO A 178 5.90 1.35 -15.14
CA PRO A 178 6.33 0.76 -13.87
C PRO A 178 5.21 0.73 -12.83
N SER A 179 4.32 1.72 -12.87
CA SER A 179 3.20 1.86 -11.93
C SER A 179 2.06 2.65 -12.57
N THR A 180 0.86 2.54 -12.01
CA THR A 180 -0.29 3.38 -12.38
C THR A 180 -0.23 4.79 -11.79
N SER A 181 0.80 5.10 -10.99
CA SER A 181 0.96 6.43 -10.39
C SER A 181 1.28 7.49 -11.44
N SER A 182 0.62 8.64 -11.31
CA SER A 182 0.90 9.83 -12.12
C SER A 182 2.20 10.55 -11.73
N VAL A 183 2.78 10.22 -10.57
CA VAL A 183 3.99 10.88 -10.05
C VAL A 183 5.25 10.16 -10.54
N ARG A 184 5.96 10.81 -11.46
CA ARG A 184 7.22 10.33 -12.04
C ARG A 184 8.45 10.95 -11.37
N PRO A 185 9.56 10.19 -11.21
CA PRO A 185 10.79 10.69 -10.62
C PRO A 185 11.49 11.73 -11.50
N TRP A 186 12.36 12.54 -10.90
CA TRP A 186 13.36 13.31 -11.63
C TRP A 186 14.48 12.40 -12.12
N LEU A 187 15.00 12.68 -13.33
CA LEU A 187 16.23 12.08 -13.82
C LEU A 187 17.37 13.10 -13.68
N VAL A 188 18.39 12.76 -12.91
CA VAL A 188 19.61 13.55 -12.76
C VAL A 188 20.76 12.78 -13.36
N VAL A 189 21.52 13.38 -14.27
CA VAL A 189 22.73 12.80 -14.85
C VAL A 189 23.92 13.65 -14.42
N VAL A 190 24.85 13.04 -13.69
CA VAL A 190 26.05 13.68 -13.18
C VAL A 190 27.21 13.37 -14.13
N THR A 191 27.92 14.40 -14.58
CA THR A 191 29.11 14.28 -15.45
C THR A 191 30.32 14.90 -14.76
N ASN A 192 31.54 14.52 -15.14
CA ASN A 192 32.80 15.08 -14.62
C ASN A 192 33.38 16.15 -15.56
N GLY A 193 32.56 16.73 -16.43
CA GLY A 193 33.00 17.63 -17.48
C GLY A 193 31.87 18.08 -18.41
N GLY A 194 32.15 19.13 -19.19
CA GLY A 194 31.24 19.69 -20.18
C GLY A 194 30.26 20.72 -19.62
N GLU A 195 29.68 21.50 -20.53
CA GLU A 195 28.59 22.43 -20.25
C GLU A 195 27.27 21.66 -20.11
N GLU A 196 26.50 21.95 -19.04
CA GLU A 196 25.34 21.14 -18.64
C GLU A 196 24.26 21.07 -19.71
N ASN A 197 23.95 22.18 -20.38
CA ASN A 197 22.89 22.20 -21.40
C ASN A 197 23.31 21.44 -22.65
N SER A 198 24.56 21.58 -23.08
CA SER A 198 25.13 20.84 -24.20
C SER A 198 25.13 19.34 -23.91
N ALA A 199 25.58 18.92 -22.74
CA ALA A 199 25.54 17.52 -22.32
C ALA A 199 24.10 16.98 -22.23
N ARG A 200 23.15 17.79 -21.78
CA ARG A 200 21.72 17.44 -21.78
C ARG A 200 21.17 17.28 -23.20
N CYS A 201 21.50 18.18 -24.12
CA CYS A 201 21.09 18.09 -25.52
C CYS A 201 21.68 16.83 -26.18
N GLN A 202 22.96 16.56 -25.97
CA GLN A 202 23.62 15.34 -26.47
C GLN A 202 22.95 14.07 -25.93
N LEU A 203 22.70 14.01 -24.62
CA LEU A 203 22.00 12.89 -24.00
C LEU A 203 20.62 12.65 -24.64
N LEU A 204 19.79 13.69 -24.74
CA LEU A 204 18.42 13.56 -25.26
C LEU A 204 18.42 13.20 -26.75
N GLN A 205 19.35 13.75 -27.54
CA GLN A 205 19.54 13.36 -28.94
C GLN A 205 19.97 11.90 -29.06
N ALA A 206 20.91 11.45 -28.21
CA ALA A 206 21.37 10.06 -28.18
C ALA A 206 20.25 9.09 -27.79
N VAL A 207 19.34 9.48 -26.87
CA VAL A 207 18.15 8.69 -26.53
C VAL A 207 17.18 8.63 -27.72
N ARG A 208 16.86 9.77 -28.34
CA ARG A 208 15.95 9.84 -29.50
C ARG A 208 16.42 9.03 -30.71
N LYS A 209 17.73 8.87 -30.89
CA LYS A 209 18.28 7.98 -31.93
C LYS A 209 18.02 6.50 -31.67
N ARG A 210 17.59 6.11 -30.47
CA ARG A 210 17.47 4.72 -30.01
C ARG A 210 16.05 4.31 -29.64
N THR A 211 15.17 5.27 -29.37
CA THR A 211 13.75 5.03 -29.06
C THR A 211 12.92 6.24 -29.48
N ASP A 212 11.70 5.95 -29.93
CA ASP A 212 10.67 6.96 -30.23
C ASP A 212 9.93 7.42 -28.96
N VAL A 213 10.08 6.69 -27.84
CA VAL A 213 9.45 6.99 -26.55
C VAL A 213 10.13 8.19 -25.90
N HIS A 214 9.34 9.21 -25.54
CA HIS A 214 9.91 10.43 -24.97
C HIS A 214 10.28 10.23 -23.49
N ALA A 215 11.41 10.79 -23.04
CA ALA A 215 11.86 10.68 -21.65
C ALA A 215 10.80 11.15 -20.62
N SER A 216 9.95 12.10 -21.03
CA SER A 216 8.85 12.61 -20.21
C SER A 216 7.78 11.57 -19.89
N GLU A 217 7.73 10.43 -20.60
CA GLU A 217 6.78 9.36 -20.33
C GLU A 217 7.11 8.61 -19.03
N ARG A 218 8.39 8.47 -18.70
CA ARG A 218 8.87 7.78 -17.48
C ARG A 218 9.41 8.73 -16.40
N PHE A 219 9.94 9.88 -16.81
CA PHE A 219 10.55 10.85 -15.90
C PHE A 219 9.81 12.18 -15.95
N HIS A 220 9.80 12.91 -14.84
CA HIS A 220 9.22 14.25 -14.81
C HIS A 220 10.04 15.26 -15.60
N GLY A 221 11.36 15.11 -15.57
CA GLY A 221 12.30 15.98 -16.25
C GLY A 221 13.71 15.42 -16.17
N VAL A 222 14.60 15.93 -17.02
CA VAL A 222 16.01 15.52 -17.10
C VAL A 222 16.88 16.71 -16.75
N ARG A 223 17.71 16.58 -15.72
CA ARG A 223 18.73 17.55 -15.33
C ARG A 223 20.12 16.94 -15.49
N VAL A 224 21.05 17.70 -16.05
CA VAL A 224 22.47 17.35 -16.07
C VAL A 224 23.21 18.26 -15.10
N ILE A 225 24.12 17.70 -14.29
CA ILE A 225 24.95 18.44 -13.34
C ILE A 225 26.41 18.04 -13.57
N SER A 226 27.26 19.01 -13.87
CA SER A 226 28.69 18.77 -14.02
C SER A 226 29.41 18.82 -12.66
N LEU A 227 30.38 17.97 -12.38
CA LEU A 227 31.25 18.07 -11.21
C LEU A 227 32.60 18.70 -11.56
N ALA A 228 32.82 18.99 -12.85
CA ALA A 228 34.01 19.71 -13.27
C ALA A 228 34.03 21.12 -12.70
N ASP A 229 35.21 21.50 -12.22
CA ASP A 229 35.52 22.86 -11.84
C ASP A 229 36.37 23.49 -12.95
N THR A 230 35.78 24.42 -13.69
CA THR A 230 36.45 25.18 -14.76
C THR A 230 37.30 26.33 -14.23
N SER A 231 37.37 26.51 -12.90
CA SER A 231 38.08 27.62 -12.28
C SER A 231 39.62 27.47 -12.27
N PRO A 232 40.35 28.59 -12.15
CA PRO A 232 41.81 28.61 -12.02
C PRO A 232 42.29 27.77 -10.84
N ARG A 233 43.48 27.16 -10.97
CA ARG A 233 44.06 26.18 -10.01
C ARG A 233 44.09 26.66 -8.55
N SER A 234 44.14 27.97 -8.30
CA SER A 234 44.18 28.58 -6.96
C SER A 234 42.86 28.44 -6.17
N LEU A 235 41.71 28.32 -6.84
CA LEU A 235 40.38 28.28 -6.20
C LEU A 235 39.76 26.86 -6.16
N ARG A 236 40.41 25.88 -6.80
CA ARG A 236 39.83 24.54 -7.07
C ARG A 236 39.41 23.74 -5.85
N ARG A 237 40.12 23.84 -4.72
CA ARG A 237 39.77 23.02 -3.53
C ARG A 237 38.46 23.48 -2.89
N HIS A 238 38.20 24.78 -2.82
CA HIS A 238 36.93 25.32 -2.30
C HIS A 238 35.79 25.10 -3.30
N LEU A 239 36.03 25.39 -4.59
CA LEU A 239 35.01 25.30 -5.64
C LEU A 239 34.63 23.86 -6.01
N HIS A 240 35.55 22.89 -5.89
CA HIS A 240 35.19 21.48 -6.02
C HIS A 240 34.18 21.04 -4.94
N SER A 241 34.32 21.49 -3.68
CA SER A 241 33.30 21.23 -2.66
C SER A 241 31.96 21.87 -3.02
N LEU A 242 31.97 23.08 -3.59
CA LEU A 242 30.76 23.78 -4.00
C LEU A 242 29.93 23.00 -5.03
N ARG A 243 30.56 22.32 -6.01
CA ARG A 243 29.82 21.49 -6.99
C ARG A 243 29.12 20.31 -6.33
N TRP A 244 29.72 19.72 -5.30
CA TRP A 244 29.09 18.66 -4.49
C TRP A 244 27.94 19.20 -3.65
N ASP A 245 28.07 20.40 -3.10
CA ASP A 245 26.99 21.08 -2.36
C ASP A 245 25.82 21.40 -3.30
N ILE A 246 26.11 21.86 -4.53
CA ILE A 246 25.10 22.06 -5.58
C ILE A 246 24.37 20.75 -5.89
N LEU A 247 25.08 19.64 -6.13
CA LEU A 247 24.45 18.35 -6.37
C LEU A 247 23.53 17.95 -5.20
N SER A 248 24.01 18.08 -3.97
CA SER A 248 23.25 17.71 -2.76
C SER A 248 21.99 18.57 -2.60
N ASN A 249 22.10 19.87 -2.86
CA ASN A 249 20.98 20.81 -2.82
C ASN A 249 19.96 20.54 -3.93
N GLU A 250 20.41 20.28 -5.15
CA GLU A 250 19.53 19.93 -6.29
C GLU A 250 18.78 18.62 -6.05
N LEU A 251 19.47 17.58 -5.56
CA LEU A 251 18.81 16.31 -5.20
C LEU A 251 17.76 16.50 -4.11
N SER A 252 18.07 17.30 -3.09
CA SER A 252 17.14 17.60 -1.99
C SER A 252 15.94 18.41 -2.46
N TYR A 253 16.17 19.44 -3.28
CA TYR A 253 15.12 20.26 -3.88
C TYR A 253 14.20 19.41 -4.76
N MET A 254 14.76 18.59 -5.66
CA MET A 254 13.98 17.72 -6.53
C MET A 254 13.17 16.70 -5.74
N ALA A 255 13.75 16.08 -4.71
CA ALA A 255 13.02 15.18 -3.82
C ALA A 255 11.83 15.91 -3.15
N GLU A 256 12.04 17.12 -2.63
CA GLU A 256 10.97 17.91 -2.01
C GLU A 256 9.85 18.25 -3.00
N THR A 257 10.17 18.65 -4.24
CA THR A 257 9.15 18.91 -5.26
C THR A 257 8.29 17.67 -5.55
N LYS A 258 8.90 16.48 -5.49
CA LYS A 258 8.21 15.20 -5.72
C LYS A 258 7.33 14.83 -4.54
N ARG A 259 7.77 15.10 -3.31
CA ARG A 259 6.93 14.92 -2.12
C ARG A 259 5.64 15.71 -2.22
N VAL A 260 5.70 16.98 -2.60
CA VAL A 260 4.49 17.80 -2.80
C VAL A 260 3.56 17.19 -3.85
N LYS A 261 4.11 16.71 -4.97
CA LYS A 261 3.31 16.01 -6.00
C LYS A 261 2.71 14.70 -5.49
N ARG A 262 3.45 13.94 -4.68
CA ARG A 262 2.96 12.71 -4.02
C ARG A 262 1.85 13.00 -3.02
N VAL A 263 1.91 14.11 -2.27
CA VAL A 263 0.80 14.55 -1.40
C VAL A 263 -0.46 14.83 -2.22
N LEU A 264 -0.33 15.61 -3.29
CA LEU A 264 -1.46 15.97 -4.17
C LEU A 264 -2.08 14.76 -4.88
N ALA A 265 -1.29 13.72 -5.14
CA ALA A 265 -1.74 12.47 -5.75
C ALA A 265 -2.10 11.39 -4.71
N SER A 266 -2.19 11.74 -3.41
CA SER A 266 -2.44 10.79 -2.32
C SER A 266 -1.53 9.55 -2.36
N CYS A 267 -0.27 9.74 -2.74
CA CYS A 267 0.76 8.71 -2.91
C CYS A 267 2.05 9.04 -2.11
N LEU A 268 1.97 9.90 -1.09
CA LEU A 268 3.06 10.10 -0.13
C LEU A 268 2.87 9.12 1.03
N PHE A 269 3.64 8.04 1.02
CA PHE A 269 3.49 6.94 1.96
C PHE A 269 4.27 7.17 3.25
N SER A 270 3.70 6.76 4.39
CA SER A 270 4.45 6.61 5.64
C SER A 270 5.55 5.55 5.47
N ALA A 271 6.50 5.47 6.40
CA ALA A 271 7.52 4.44 6.35
C ALA A 271 6.92 3.03 6.45
N THR A 272 5.89 2.86 7.27
CA THR A 272 5.13 1.61 7.40
C THR A 272 4.49 1.21 6.07
N HIS A 273 3.77 2.14 5.43
CA HIS A 273 3.13 1.87 4.14
C HIS A 273 4.17 1.61 3.04
N LEU A 274 5.25 2.38 2.99
CA LEU A 274 6.34 2.18 2.03
C LEU A 274 7.00 0.80 2.20
N ALA A 275 7.21 0.36 3.44
CA ALA A 275 7.77 -0.97 3.73
C ALA A 275 6.86 -2.10 3.23
N GLY A 276 5.55 -1.98 3.44
CA GLY A 276 4.54 -2.92 2.93
C GLY A 276 4.50 -2.97 1.42
N LEU A 277 4.47 -1.80 0.76
CA LEU A 277 4.45 -1.71 -0.71
C LEU A 277 5.74 -2.25 -1.35
N LEU A 278 6.91 -1.96 -0.78
CA LEU A 278 8.19 -2.52 -1.25
C LEU A 278 8.24 -4.04 -1.06
N ARG A 279 7.68 -4.56 0.04
CA ARG A 279 7.55 -6.01 0.29
C ARG A 279 6.69 -6.67 -0.79
N HIS A 280 5.54 -6.08 -1.09
CA HIS A 280 4.64 -6.56 -2.13
C HIS A 280 5.29 -6.50 -3.52
N ALA A 281 5.92 -5.38 -3.89
CA ALA A 281 6.60 -5.24 -5.18
C ALA A 281 7.73 -6.27 -5.35
N THR A 282 8.51 -6.53 -4.29
CA THR A 282 9.51 -7.61 -4.28
C THR A 282 8.87 -8.98 -4.49
N GLY A 283 7.64 -9.13 -3.98
CA GLY A 283 6.74 -10.26 -4.20
C GLY A 283 6.45 -10.57 -5.67
N GLN A 284 6.28 -9.54 -6.48
CA GLN A 284 5.82 -9.64 -7.86
C GLN A 284 6.97 -9.72 -8.88
N LEU A 285 8.20 -9.47 -8.45
CA LEU A 285 9.36 -9.34 -9.34
C LEU A 285 9.75 -10.62 -10.10
N GLY A 286 9.25 -11.77 -9.66
CA GLY A 286 9.42 -13.04 -10.36
C GLY A 286 8.42 -13.25 -11.51
N ASP A 287 7.40 -12.41 -11.63
CA ASP A 287 6.36 -12.52 -12.65
C ASP A 287 6.55 -11.45 -13.72
N ALA A 288 7.02 -11.87 -14.90
CA ALA A 288 7.26 -10.97 -16.02
C ALA A 288 5.96 -10.35 -16.58
N ASP A 289 4.82 -11.03 -16.42
CA ASP A 289 3.51 -10.61 -16.90
C ASP A 289 2.72 -9.82 -15.84
N ALA A 290 3.32 -9.57 -14.67
CA ALA A 290 2.67 -8.83 -13.62
C ALA A 290 2.20 -7.46 -14.14
N PRO A 291 0.99 -6.98 -13.83
CA PRO A 291 0.55 -5.66 -14.24
C PRO A 291 1.41 -4.56 -13.60
N PRO A 292 1.39 -3.32 -14.14
CA PRO A 292 2.01 -2.16 -13.50
C PRO A 292 1.58 -2.03 -12.03
N LEU A 293 2.52 -1.66 -11.15
CA LEU A 293 2.22 -1.56 -9.73
C LEU A 293 1.11 -0.55 -9.46
N ASN A 294 0.02 -1.00 -8.84
CA ASN A 294 -1.10 -0.17 -8.47
C ASN A 294 -1.21 -0.08 -6.94
N PHE A 295 -0.75 1.03 -6.36
CA PHE A 295 -0.70 1.21 -4.90
C PHE A 295 -2.06 1.05 -4.22
N LEU A 296 -3.12 1.54 -4.87
CA LEU A 296 -4.47 1.47 -4.34
C LEU A 296 -5.00 0.04 -4.37
N ALA A 297 -4.79 -0.70 -5.47
CA ALA A 297 -5.15 -2.11 -5.56
C ALA A 297 -4.43 -2.94 -4.47
N VAL A 298 -3.12 -2.71 -4.30
CA VAL A 298 -2.29 -3.41 -3.30
C VAL A 298 -2.81 -3.17 -1.88
N SER A 299 -3.32 -1.97 -1.58
CA SER A 299 -3.83 -1.63 -0.24
C SER A 299 -5.03 -2.48 0.22
N ARG A 300 -5.71 -3.17 -0.70
CA ARG A 300 -6.91 -3.97 -0.43
C ARG A 300 -6.71 -5.48 -0.58
N LEU A 301 -5.48 -5.96 -0.78
CA LEU A 301 -5.20 -7.39 -0.93
C LEU A 301 -5.61 -8.21 0.31
N ASP A 302 -5.25 -7.73 1.50
CA ASP A 302 -5.52 -8.45 2.76
C ASP A 302 -6.92 -8.17 3.33
N ASN A 303 -7.64 -7.19 2.78
CA ASN A 303 -9.01 -6.85 3.15
C ASN A 303 -9.79 -6.46 1.89
N PRO A 304 -10.15 -7.41 1.01
CA PRO A 304 -10.85 -7.09 -0.23
C PRO A 304 -12.27 -6.58 0.05
N VAL A 305 -12.85 -5.84 -0.89
CA VAL A 305 -14.29 -5.52 -0.85
C VAL A 305 -15.09 -6.83 -0.82
N ALA A 306 -16.19 -6.86 -0.06
CA ALA A 306 -17.01 -8.07 0.02
C ALA A 306 -17.58 -8.44 -1.36
N ALA A 307 -17.40 -9.69 -1.76
CA ALA A 307 -17.83 -10.18 -3.07
C ALA A 307 -19.36 -10.08 -3.28
N ASP A 308 -20.12 -10.14 -2.20
CA ASP A 308 -21.58 -10.03 -2.14
C ASP A 308 -22.09 -8.61 -1.82
N LEU A 309 -21.23 -7.59 -1.90
CA LEU A 309 -21.61 -6.19 -1.63
C LEU A 309 -22.83 -5.74 -2.47
N GLN A 310 -22.89 -6.14 -3.75
CA GLN A 310 -24.04 -5.84 -4.62
C GLN A 310 -25.36 -6.33 -4.01
N ALA A 311 -25.39 -7.55 -3.47
CA ALA A 311 -26.57 -8.12 -2.85
C ALA A 311 -26.93 -7.41 -1.54
N HIS A 312 -25.94 -7.02 -0.73
CA HIS A 312 -26.18 -6.25 0.48
C HIS A 312 -26.79 -4.88 0.19
N LEU A 313 -26.26 -4.15 -0.80
CA LEU A 313 -26.79 -2.86 -1.22
C LEU A 313 -28.19 -2.98 -1.81
N ALA A 314 -28.45 -3.98 -2.66
CA ALA A 314 -29.78 -4.21 -3.23
C ALA A 314 -30.84 -4.41 -2.15
N ARG A 315 -30.55 -5.22 -1.10
CA ARG A 315 -31.47 -5.42 0.03
C ARG A 315 -31.73 -4.14 0.82
N PHE A 316 -30.71 -3.31 1.02
CA PHE A 316 -30.88 -2.04 1.71
C PHE A 316 -31.73 -1.06 0.87
N LEU A 317 -31.41 -0.93 -0.41
CA LEU A 317 -32.09 -0.01 -1.32
C LEU A 317 -33.53 -0.43 -1.65
N ALA A 318 -33.87 -1.71 -1.50
CA ALA A 318 -35.26 -2.18 -1.62
C ALA A 318 -36.22 -1.55 -0.59
N HIS A 319 -35.71 -0.90 0.46
CA HIS A 319 -36.51 -0.16 1.46
C HIS A 319 -36.62 1.34 1.13
N CYS A 320 -36.10 1.78 -0.01
CA CYS A 320 -36.15 3.19 -0.44
C CYS A 320 -37.30 3.39 -1.43
N ASP A 321 -38.38 3.99 -0.95
CA ASP A 321 -39.62 4.09 -1.72
C ASP A 321 -39.73 5.38 -2.55
N SER A 322 -38.78 6.31 -2.38
CA SER A 322 -38.78 7.59 -3.08
C SER A 322 -37.39 8.10 -3.43
N VAL A 323 -37.32 8.98 -4.43
CA VAL A 323 -36.09 9.70 -4.78
C VAL A 323 -35.61 10.57 -3.63
N ASP A 324 -36.50 11.15 -2.83
CA ASP A 324 -36.11 11.94 -1.67
C ASP A 324 -35.44 11.08 -0.60
N ALA A 325 -36.03 9.94 -0.24
CA ALA A 325 -35.44 8.99 0.71
C ALA A 325 -34.08 8.47 0.21
N LEU A 326 -33.97 8.18 -1.09
CA LEU A 326 -32.71 7.80 -1.71
C LEU A 326 -31.62 8.86 -1.50
N LYS A 327 -31.94 10.14 -1.79
CA LYS A 327 -30.98 11.25 -1.72
C LYS A 327 -30.63 11.63 -0.28
N ARG A 328 -31.63 11.68 0.60
CA ARG A 328 -31.50 12.17 1.98
C ARG A 328 -30.94 11.13 2.93
N PHE A 329 -31.29 9.86 2.76
CA PHE A 329 -30.95 8.79 3.69
C PHE A 329 -29.98 7.77 3.07
N ALA A 330 -30.37 7.11 1.97
CA ALA A 330 -29.59 5.99 1.45
C ALA A 330 -28.22 6.39 0.90
N VAL A 331 -28.13 7.47 0.12
CA VAL A 331 -26.87 7.95 -0.44
C VAL A 331 -25.83 8.28 0.66
N PRO A 332 -26.17 9.07 1.69
CA PRO A 332 -25.28 9.31 2.83
C PRO A 332 -24.87 8.05 3.58
N VAL A 333 -25.81 7.14 3.86
CA VAL A 333 -25.53 5.87 4.56
C VAL A 333 -24.56 5.00 3.75
N VAL A 334 -24.85 4.75 2.47
CA VAL A 334 -24.01 3.93 1.59
C VAL A 334 -22.60 4.53 1.47
N ALA A 335 -22.49 5.82 1.21
CA ALA A 335 -21.20 6.49 1.13
C ALA A 335 -20.39 6.40 2.44
N SER A 336 -21.06 6.56 3.59
CA SER A 336 -20.40 6.43 4.90
C SER A 336 -19.94 4.99 5.18
N SER A 337 -20.70 3.99 4.72
CA SER A 337 -20.34 2.58 4.84
C SER A 337 -19.11 2.23 3.99
N PHE A 338 -18.97 2.85 2.81
CA PHE A 338 -17.77 2.69 1.98
C PHE A 338 -16.55 3.37 2.60
N LEU A 339 -16.72 4.52 3.25
CA LEU A 339 -15.62 5.11 4.03
C LEU A 339 -15.21 4.23 5.20
N LEU A 340 -16.18 3.67 5.94
CA LEU A 340 -15.92 2.72 7.02
C LEU A 340 -15.19 1.47 6.50
N ASP A 341 -15.59 0.97 5.34
CA ASP A 341 -14.98 -0.20 4.72
C ASP A 341 -13.56 0.05 4.24
N HIS A 342 -13.32 1.17 3.55
CA HIS A 342 -12.04 1.44 2.91
C HIS A 342 -11.00 2.03 3.84
N TYR A 343 -11.39 2.86 4.82
CA TYR A 343 -10.46 3.61 5.68
C TYR A 343 -10.51 3.12 7.15
N PRO A 344 -10.17 1.85 7.45
CA PRO A 344 -9.97 1.41 8.82
C PRO A 344 -8.74 2.12 9.44
N PRO A 345 -8.57 2.06 10.77
CA PRO A 345 -7.40 2.62 11.45
C PRO A 345 -6.09 2.15 10.83
N GLY A 346 -5.15 3.08 10.60
CA GLY A 346 -3.85 2.80 10.00
C GLY A 346 -3.82 2.69 8.47
N MET A 347 -4.97 2.72 7.79
CA MET A 347 -5.02 2.73 6.33
C MET A 347 -4.44 4.02 5.74
N HIS A 348 -3.73 3.91 4.61
CA HIS A 348 -3.28 5.08 3.86
C HIS A 348 -4.48 5.86 3.29
N LEU A 349 -4.45 7.18 3.42
CA LEU A 349 -5.52 8.07 2.95
C LEU A 349 -5.41 8.32 1.44
N PHE A 350 -5.77 7.32 0.64
CA PHE A 350 -5.94 7.49 -0.82
C PHE A 350 -7.04 8.50 -1.15
N ASP A 351 -7.06 9.03 -2.38
CA ASP A 351 -8.15 9.92 -2.81
C ASP A 351 -9.47 9.14 -2.89
N PRO A 352 -10.54 9.59 -2.21
CA PRO A 352 -11.81 8.86 -2.14
C PRO A 352 -12.49 8.66 -3.49
N ARG A 353 -12.21 9.49 -4.49
CA ARG A 353 -12.73 9.32 -5.85
C ARG A 353 -12.02 8.16 -6.54
N ASP A 354 -10.70 8.09 -6.44
CA ASP A 354 -9.92 6.97 -6.99
C ASP A 354 -10.35 5.65 -6.32
N VAL A 355 -10.54 5.67 -4.99
CA VAL A 355 -11.12 4.54 -4.24
C VAL A 355 -12.47 4.13 -4.78
N PHE A 356 -13.39 5.09 -4.92
CA PHE A 356 -14.74 4.81 -5.41
C PHE A 356 -14.72 4.22 -6.82
N GLN A 357 -13.97 4.84 -7.74
CA GLN A 357 -13.85 4.40 -9.12
C GLN A 357 -13.28 2.98 -9.23
N MET A 358 -12.31 2.64 -8.38
CA MET A 358 -11.66 1.32 -8.41
C MET A 358 -12.50 0.20 -7.78
N PHE A 359 -13.20 0.48 -6.68
CA PHE A 359 -13.74 -0.57 -5.82
C PHE A 359 -15.26 -0.61 -5.70
N TYR A 360 -15.95 0.51 -5.94
CA TYR A 360 -17.38 0.63 -5.60
C TYR A 360 -18.27 1.07 -6.76
N LYS A 361 -17.71 1.73 -7.78
CA LYS A 361 -18.46 2.26 -8.92
C LYS A 361 -19.31 1.21 -9.63
N ASP A 362 -18.70 0.09 -10.02
CA ASP A 362 -19.39 -0.95 -10.80
C ASP A 362 -20.54 -1.55 -9.99
N VAL A 363 -20.32 -1.77 -8.69
CA VAL A 363 -21.36 -2.23 -7.78
C VAL A 363 -22.50 -1.21 -7.71
N CYS A 364 -22.22 0.07 -7.50
CA CYS A 364 -23.26 1.11 -7.47
C CYS A 364 -24.02 1.22 -8.80
N TYR A 365 -23.34 1.10 -9.93
CA TYR A 365 -23.95 1.14 -11.25
C TYR A 365 -24.89 -0.07 -11.45
N ASN A 366 -24.45 -1.27 -11.06
CA ASN A 366 -25.20 -2.50 -11.28
C ASN A 366 -26.42 -2.65 -10.35
N VAL A 367 -26.35 -2.17 -9.11
CA VAL A 367 -27.50 -2.25 -8.17
C VAL A 367 -28.70 -1.43 -8.64
N CYS A 368 -28.48 -0.29 -9.29
CA CYS A 368 -29.56 0.53 -9.82
C CYS A 368 -30.35 -0.16 -10.94
N GLY A 369 -29.74 -1.08 -11.69
CA GLY A 369 -30.44 -1.89 -12.68
C GLY A 369 -31.47 -2.86 -12.08
N ALA A 370 -31.40 -3.13 -10.77
CA ALA A 370 -32.27 -4.09 -10.08
C ALA A 370 -33.18 -3.48 -9.01
N ALA A 371 -32.84 -2.31 -8.42
CA ALA A 371 -33.45 -1.88 -7.15
C ALA A 371 -33.85 -0.40 -7.04
N VAL A 372 -33.36 0.50 -7.89
CA VAL A 372 -33.43 1.94 -7.59
C VAL A 372 -34.45 2.64 -8.50
N LEU A 373 -35.74 2.44 -8.21
CA LEU A 373 -36.88 3.24 -8.73
C LEU A 373 -37.59 2.69 -9.98
N ALA A 374 -37.85 1.40 -10.02
CA ALA A 374 -39.01 0.89 -10.76
C ALA A 374 -40.19 0.76 -9.78
N HIS A 375 -40.66 1.88 -9.22
CA HIS A 375 -41.95 1.87 -8.50
C HIS A 375 -43.04 2.22 -9.51
N GLU A 376 -43.98 1.30 -9.72
CA GLU A 376 -45.08 1.47 -10.67
C GLU A 376 -45.83 2.78 -10.39
N GLY A 377 -45.81 3.71 -11.36
CA GLY A 377 -46.59 4.96 -11.31
C GLY A 377 -45.85 6.23 -10.89
N SER A 378 -44.55 6.19 -10.57
CA SER A 378 -43.74 7.40 -10.32
C SER A 378 -43.08 7.93 -11.60
N THR A 379 -43.15 9.25 -11.84
CA THR A 379 -42.43 9.93 -12.94
C THR A 379 -40.97 10.23 -12.60
N ASP A 380 -40.57 10.05 -11.33
CA ASP A 380 -39.23 10.39 -10.84
C ASP A 380 -38.31 9.16 -10.84
N PHE A 381 -37.36 9.11 -11.77
CA PHE A 381 -36.34 8.07 -11.84
C PHE A 381 -34.93 8.66 -11.70
N VAL A 382 -34.00 7.87 -11.13
CA VAL A 382 -32.59 8.22 -11.02
C VAL A 382 -31.78 7.26 -11.86
N LEU A 383 -31.02 7.79 -12.81
CA LEU A 383 -30.16 6.98 -13.65
C LEU A 383 -29.04 6.31 -12.81
N PRO A 384 -28.61 5.07 -13.14
CA PRO A 384 -27.50 4.40 -12.46
C PRO A 384 -26.23 5.24 -12.36
N SER A 385 -25.90 5.97 -13.42
CA SER A 385 -24.76 6.89 -13.47
C SER A 385 -24.92 8.07 -12.50
N GLN A 386 -26.14 8.59 -12.34
CA GLN A 386 -26.43 9.68 -11.41
C GLN A 386 -26.34 9.19 -9.96
N PHE A 387 -26.89 8.02 -9.64
CA PHE A 387 -26.75 7.42 -8.31
C PHE A 387 -25.29 7.18 -7.96
N SER A 388 -24.53 6.52 -8.84
CA SER A 388 -23.10 6.29 -8.66
C SER A 388 -22.33 7.59 -8.40
N LYS A 389 -22.62 8.66 -9.16
CA LYS A 389 -21.99 9.97 -8.99
C LYS A 389 -22.37 10.65 -7.68
N MET A 390 -23.59 10.46 -7.19
CA MET A 390 -24.03 10.97 -5.89
C MET A 390 -23.28 10.30 -4.73
N ILE A 391 -23.10 8.98 -4.78
CA ILE A 391 -22.31 8.25 -3.78
C ILE A 391 -20.85 8.71 -3.80
N GLU A 392 -20.23 8.81 -4.98
CA GLU A 392 -18.85 9.32 -5.11
C GLU A 392 -18.69 10.72 -4.50
N ALA A 393 -19.59 11.65 -4.87
CA ALA A 393 -19.55 13.02 -4.37
C ALA A 393 -19.73 13.09 -2.84
N GLN A 394 -20.62 12.27 -2.31
CA GLN A 394 -20.89 12.17 -0.88
C GLN A 394 -19.70 11.55 -0.12
N MET A 395 -19.06 10.51 -0.67
CA MET A 395 -17.84 9.91 -0.12
C MET A 395 -16.70 10.92 -0.07
N ALA A 396 -16.47 11.66 -1.17
CA ALA A 396 -15.47 12.72 -1.23
C ALA A 396 -15.75 13.87 -0.25
N ARG A 397 -17.01 14.25 -0.07
CA ARG A 397 -17.42 15.29 0.88
C ARG A 397 -17.09 14.89 2.32
N MET A 398 -17.43 13.66 2.69
CA MET A 398 -17.23 13.11 4.03
C MET A 398 -15.76 12.83 4.36
N PHE A 399 -14.97 12.41 3.36
CA PHE A 399 -13.54 12.14 3.51
C PHE A 399 -12.74 13.33 4.06
N ARG A 400 -13.18 14.58 3.82
CA ARG A 400 -12.54 15.77 4.39
C ARG A 400 -12.45 15.73 5.92
N GLN A 401 -13.38 15.08 6.60
CA GLN A 401 -13.31 14.92 8.07
C GLN A 401 -12.19 13.95 8.49
N LEU A 402 -11.90 12.93 7.68
CA LEU A 402 -10.78 12.01 7.94
C LEU A 402 -9.44 12.74 7.85
N THR A 403 -9.30 13.66 6.88
CA THR A 403 -8.09 14.50 6.77
C THR A 403 -7.92 15.47 7.95
N MET A 404 -8.98 15.71 8.72
CA MET A 404 -8.95 16.53 9.95
C MET A 404 -8.75 15.68 11.22
N GLY A 405 -8.48 14.38 11.08
CA GLY A 405 -8.17 13.47 12.20
C GLY A 405 -9.37 12.67 12.73
N GLN A 406 -10.56 12.81 12.17
CA GLN A 406 -11.72 12.00 12.55
C GLN A 406 -11.59 10.58 11.98
N SER A 407 -11.94 9.54 12.76
CA SER A 407 -11.95 8.16 12.24
C SER A 407 -13.18 7.90 11.38
N ALA A 408 -13.05 7.05 10.35
CA ALA A 408 -14.18 6.63 9.53
C ALA A 408 -15.30 5.99 10.36
N ALA A 409 -14.95 5.23 11.40
CA ALA A 409 -15.89 4.66 12.36
C ALA A 409 -16.69 5.75 13.08
N SER A 410 -16.04 6.73 13.70
CA SER A 410 -16.76 7.80 14.42
C SER A 410 -17.67 8.61 13.50
N LEU A 411 -17.22 8.91 12.27
CA LEU A 411 -18.01 9.64 11.28
C LEU A 411 -19.23 8.85 10.83
N HIS A 412 -19.06 7.55 10.59
CA HIS A 412 -20.15 6.65 10.23
C HIS A 412 -21.17 6.51 11.38
N ARG A 413 -20.71 6.34 12.64
CA ARG A 413 -21.59 6.29 13.82
C ARG A 413 -22.44 7.54 13.95
N GLN A 414 -21.83 8.73 13.86
CA GLN A 414 -22.54 10.00 13.93
C GLN A 414 -23.62 10.11 12.85
N LEU A 415 -23.29 9.72 11.62
CA LEU A 415 -24.24 9.76 10.51
C LEU A 415 -25.40 8.78 10.72
N VAL A 416 -25.11 7.54 11.10
CA VAL A 416 -26.14 6.53 11.36
C VAL A 416 -27.06 6.96 12.50
N SER A 417 -26.52 7.47 13.60
CA SER A 417 -27.30 7.98 14.73
C SER A 417 -28.18 9.18 14.36
N ALA A 418 -27.76 10.03 13.42
CA ALA A 418 -28.57 11.14 12.94
C ALA A 418 -29.83 10.69 12.18
N PHE A 419 -29.88 9.44 11.74
CA PHE A 419 -31.02 8.82 11.07
C PHE A 419 -31.77 7.81 11.96
N ALA A 420 -31.67 7.95 13.30
CA ALA A 420 -32.27 7.03 14.27
C ALA A 420 -33.75 6.67 13.96
N GLU A 421 -34.53 7.65 13.54
CA GLU A 421 -35.95 7.51 13.20
C GLU A 421 -36.16 6.72 11.89
N ASP A 422 -35.35 6.97 10.87
CA ASP A 422 -35.44 6.30 9.57
C ASP A 422 -35.16 4.78 9.66
N TRP A 423 -34.40 4.34 10.67
CA TRP A 423 -34.14 2.92 10.90
C TRP A 423 -35.33 2.14 11.45
N GLY A 424 -36.39 2.82 11.91
CA GLY A 424 -37.48 2.25 12.70
C GLY A 424 -38.06 0.95 12.14
N GLN A 425 -38.23 0.85 10.82
CA GLN A 425 -38.84 -0.31 10.14
C GLN A 425 -37.84 -1.21 9.39
N LEU A 426 -36.59 -0.77 9.20
CA LEU A 426 -35.61 -1.51 8.40
C LEU A 426 -35.05 -2.69 9.19
N ARG A 427 -35.28 -3.91 8.71
CA ARG A 427 -34.79 -5.16 9.33
C ARG A 427 -34.22 -6.08 8.26
N SER A 428 -33.15 -6.78 8.60
CA SER A 428 -32.57 -7.80 7.73
C SER A 428 -31.79 -8.81 8.57
N ASP A 429 -31.94 -10.08 8.22
CA ASP A 429 -31.21 -11.24 8.77
C ASP A 429 -29.99 -11.63 7.92
N SER A 430 -29.84 -10.97 6.77
CA SER A 430 -28.86 -11.27 5.72
C SER A 430 -27.89 -10.11 5.50
N THR A 431 -28.28 -8.87 5.83
CA THR A 431 -27.43 -7.68 5.74
C THR A 431 -27.43 -6.90 7.05
N CYS A 432 -26.26 -6.68 7.63
CA CYS A 432 -26.05 -5.74 8.72
C CYS A 432 -26.14 -4.32 8.15
N PHE A 433 -27.27 -3.64 8.34
CA PHE A 433 -27.51 -2.31 7.77
C PHE A 433 -26.62 -1.20 8.32
N HIS A 434 -25.88 -1.47 9.40
CA HIS A 434 -24.84 -0.56 9.86
C HIS A 434 -23.68 -0.51 8.85
N CYS A 435 -23.02 -1.64 8.57
CA CYS A 435 -21.86 -1.65 7.66
C CYS A 435 -22.19 -1.95 6.18
N LEU A 436 -23.41 -2.38 5.87
CA LEU A 436 -23.86 -2.78 4.53
C LEU A 436 -22.97 -3.82 3.82
N ARG A 437 -22.20 -4.61 4.59
CA ARG A 437 -21.17 -5.51 4.06
C ARG A 437 -21.23 -6.96 4.55
N ARG A 438 -21.89 -7.23 5.68
CA ARG A 438 -21.79 -8.53 6.36
C ARG A 438 -23.15 -9.01 6.82
N ARG A 439 -23.28 -10.33 6.98
CA ARG A 439 -24.45 -10.94 7.62
C ARG A 439 -24.51 -10.60 9.12
N PRO A 440 -25.67 -10.19 9.66
CA PRO A 440 -25.84 -9.97 11.08
C PRO A 440 -25.86 -11.30 11.86
N GLN A 441 -25.43 -11.24 13.12
CA GLN A 441 -25.35 -12.37 14.05
C GLN A 441 -26.07 -12.08 15.37
N PHE A 442 -26.22 -10.79 15.72
CA PHE A 442 -26.80 -10.34 16.96
C PHE A 442 -28.02 -9.46 16.68
N PHE A 443 -29.10 -9.68 17.42
CA PHE A 443 -30.38 -9.00 17.21
C PHE A 443 -30.89 -8.55 18.58
N PRO A 444 -30.75 -7.26 18.94
CA PRO A 444 -31.40 -6.70 20.13
C PRO A 444 -32.93 -6.78 19.99
N ASP A 445 -33.66 -6.52 21.07
CA ASP A 445 -35.13 -6.55 21.09
C ASP A 445 -35.79 -5.61 20.07
N CYS A 446 -35.09 -4.53 19.66
CA CYS A 446 -35.56 -3.66 18.59
C CYS A 446 -35.62 -4.38 17.21
N GLY A 447 -34.99 -5.55 17.07
CA GLY A 447 -34.93 -6.41 15.88
C GLY A 447 -33.79 -6.10 14.91
N HIS A 448 -33.02 -5.04 15.13
CA HIS A 448 -31.96 -4.61 14.21
C HIS A 448 -30.76 -5.56 14.23
N GLY A 449 -30.47 -6.21 13.10
CA GLY A 449 -29.33 -7.12 12.99
C GLY A 449 -27.96 -6.41 12.96
N LEU A 450 -27.04 -6.87 13.82
CA LEU A 450 -25.65 -6.41 13.91
C LEU A 450 -24.67 -7.55 13.59
N CYS A 451 -23.65 -7.28 12.77
CA CYS A 451 -22.57 -8.24 12.53
C CYS A 451 -21.47 -8.15 13.61
N MET A 452 -20.73 -9.24 13.80
CA MET A 452 -19.62 -9.31 14.77
C MET A 452 -18.59 -8.18 14.59
N ASN A 453 -18.27 -7.78 13.35
CA ASN A 453 -17.31 -6.71 13.13
C ASN A 453 -17.83 -5.35 13.63
N CYS A 454 -19.13 -5.06 13.45
CA CYS A 454 -19.72 -3.83 13.98
C CYS A 454 -19.73 -3.84 15.52
N VAL A 455 -20.01 -4.98 16.13
CA VAL A 455 -19.89 -5.14 17.60
C VAL A 455 -18.45 -4.86 18.05
N LYS A 456 -17.44 -5.48 17.41
CA LYS A 456 -16.02 -5.24 17.72
C LYS A 456 -15.59 -3.77 17.57
N VAL A 457 -16.10 -3.07 16.56
CA VAL A 457 -15.67 -1.70 16.23
C VAL A 457 -16.39 -0.64 17.07
N PHE A 458 -17.66 -0.86 17.39
CA PHE A 458 -18.53 0.18 17.99
C PHE A 458 -18.99 -0.13 19.41
N GLY A 459 -18.85 -1.37 19.87
CA GLY A 459 -19.12 -1.75 21.26
C GLY A 459 -18.01 -1.30 22.21
N VAL A 460 -18.28 -1.45 23.50
CA VAL A 460 -17.35 -1.10 24.58
C VAL A 460 -16.69 -2.38 25.09
N VAL A 461 -15.36 -2.43 25.06
CA VAL A 461 -14.62 -3.59 25.59
C VAL A 461 -14.66 -3.55 27.12
N GLY A 462 -15.06 -4.67 27.74
CA GLY A 462 -15.14 -4.80 29.19
C GLY A 462 -13.79 -4.62 29.86
N ALA A 463 -13.72 -3.80 30.91
CA ALA A 463 -12.47 -3.52 31.62
C ALA A 463 -11.86 -4.75 32.30
N ALA A 464 -12.70 -5.70 32.73
CA ALA A 464 -12.27 -6.93 33.40
C ALA A 464 -11.96 -8.09 32.43
N ASP A 465 -12.56 -8.09 31.25
CA ASP A 465 -12.39 -9.14 30.24
C ASP A 465 -12.34 -8.52 28.83
N PRO A 466 -11.17 -8.46 28.18
CA PRO A 466 -11.01 -7.84 26.86
C PRO A 466 -11.74 -8.62 25.75
N TRP A 467 -12.28 -9.79 26.06
CA TRP A 467 -13.06 -10.63 25.16
C TRP A 467 -14.57 -10.49 25.38
N LEU A 468 -15.01 -9.68 26.33
CA LEU A 468 -16.41 -9.28 26.48
C LEU A 468 -16.60 -7.88 25.91
N ILE A 469 -17.60 -7.75 25.05
CA ILE A 469 -17.98 -6.48 24.44
C ILE A 469 -19.41 -6.17 24.84
N ASP A 470 -19.58 -5.03 25.48
CA ASP A 470 -20.89 -4.50 25.87
C ASP A 470 -21.44 -3.62 24.75
N VAL A 471 -22.72 -3.83 24.44
CA VAL A 471 -23.49 -3.06 23.46
C VAL A 471 -24.75 -2.59 24.16
N ASP A 472 -24.64 -1.43 24.82
CA ASP A 472 -25.73 -0.85 25.62
C ASP A 472 -26.89 -0.35 24.76
N GLU A 473 -26.59 0.17 23.57
CA GLU A 473 -27.56 0.75 22.63
C GLU A 473 -27.42 0.13 21.23
N CYS A 474 -28.56 0.00 20.55
CA CYS A 474 -28.62 -0.41 19.15
C CYS A 474 -27.85 0.59 18.27
N LEU A 475 -26.88 0.08 17.48
CA LEU A 475 -26.05 0.89 16.58
C LEU A 475 -26.81 1.56 15.42
N LEU A 476 -28.11 1.29 15.25
CA LEU A 476 -28.97 1.91 14.23
C LEU A 476 -29.96 2.89 14.87
N CYS A 477 -30.88 2.40 15.71
CA CYS A 477 -31.96 3.23 16.27
C CYS A 477 -31.70 3.80 17.66
N GLY A 478 -30.56 3.50 18.31
CA GLY A 478 -30.22 4.02 19.64
C GLY A 478 -31.05 3.47 20.82
N ARG A 479 -32.01 2.57 20.58
CA ARG A 479 -32.76 1.91 21.67
C ARG A 479 -31.83 1.04 22.51
N ASN A 480 -32.14 0.92 23.80
CA ASN A 480 -31.41 0.04 24.72
C ASN A 480 -31.37 -1.39 24.14
N ALA A 481 -30.17 -1.94 24.05
CA ALA A 481 -29.89 -3.30 23.63
C ALA A 481 -29.46 -4.18 24.80
N GLY A 482 -28.67 -3.63 25.74
CA GLY A 482 -28.23 -4.34 26.95
C GLY A 482 -27.54 -5.67 26.69
N MET A 483 -26.83 -5.80 25.56
CA MET A 483 -26.22 -7.06 25.15
C MET A 483 -24.76 -7.12 25.60
N GLN A 484 -24.36 -8.27 26.14
CA GLN A 484 -22.96 -8.60 26.37
C GLN A 484 -22.55 -9.76 25.45
N ILE A 485 -21.57 -9.50 24.60
CA ILE A 485 -21.14 -10.42 23.53
C ILE A 485 -19.71 -10.86 23.79
N ARG A 486 -19.50 -12.17 23.91
CA ARG A 486 -18.16 -12.74 23.99
C ARG A 486 -17.56 -12.90 22.59
N VAL A 487 -16.39 -12.29 22.41
CA VAL A 487 -15.59 -12.36 21.20
C VAL A 487 -14.49 -13.39 21.38
N LYS A 488 -14.32 -14.21 20.35
CA LYS A 488 -13.22 -15.15 20.28
C LYS A 488 -11.90 -14.41 19.96
N PRO A 489 -10.80 -14.71 20.66
CA PRO A 489 -9.47 -14.22 20.30
C PRO A 489 -9.06 -14.61 18.88
N ASP A 490 -8.40 -13.70 18.16
CA ASP A 490 -7.94 -13.96 16.80
C ASP A 490 -6.86 -15.05 16.74
N THR A 491 -6.17 -15.32 17.86
CA THR A 491 -5.18 -16.40 18.00
C THR A 491 -5.79 -17.74 18.42
N ALA A 492 -7.08 -17.78 18.78
CA ALA A 492 -7.73 -19.01 19.23
C ALA A 492 -8.21 -19.85 18.02
N SER A 493 -7.97 -21.17 18.05
CA SER A 493 -8.60 -22.12 17.12
C SER A 493 -10.09 -22.30 17.43
N VAL A 494 -10.87 -22.78 16.46
CA VAL A 494 -12.31 -23.05 16.69
C VAL A 494 -12.45 -24.22 17.65
N ARG A 495 -13.25 -24.04 18.69
CA ARG A 495 -13.52 -25.05 19.71
C ARG A 495 -14.86 -25.70 19.40
N VAL A 496 -14.84 -26.85 18.73
CA VAL A 496 -16.07 -27.51 18.27
C VAL A 496 -16.53 -28.55 19.29
N LEU A 497 -17.81 -28.51 19.66
CA LEU A 497 -18.46 -29.60 20.38
C LEU A 497 -19.25 -30.46 19.40
N CYS A 498 -18.73 -31.66 19.09
CA CYS A 498 -19.47 -32.61 18.28
C CYS A 498 -20.36 -33.49 19.16
N ILE A 499 -21.66 -33.44 18.91
CA ILE A 499 -22.65 -34.34 19.51
C ILE A 499 -23.26 -35.18 18.39
N ASP A 500 -22.82 -36.43 18.29
CA ASP A 500 -23.39 -37.37 17.32
C ASP A 500 -24.70 -37.97 17.85
N GLY A 501 -25.79 -37.69 17.12
CA GLY A 501 -27.13 -38.21 17.39
C GLY A 501 -28.16 -37.13 17.77
N GLY A 502 -29.43 -37.39 17.46
CA GLY A 502 -30.54 -36.46 17.69
C GLY A 502 -31.78 -37.10 18.33
N GLY A 503 -32.90 -36.37 18.31
CA GLY A 503 -34.17 -36.82 18.89
C GLY A 503 -34.14 -36.94 20.42
N THR A 504 -34.96 -37.83 20.98
CA THR A 504 -35.11 -38.00 22.44
C THR A 504 -33.82 -38.44 23.17
N ARG A 505 -32.78 -38.86 22.43
CA ARG A 505 -31.45 -39.23 22.94
C ARG A 505 -30.51 -38.02 23.15
N GLY A 506 -30.87 -36.83 22.64
CA GLY A 506 -30.10 -35.59 22.86
C GLY A 506 -29.99 -35.16 24.33
N LYS A 507 -30.80 -35.74 25.23
CA LYS A 507 -30.72 -35.50 26.68
C LYS A 507 -29.45 -36.05 27.34
N TYR A 508 -28.82 -37.08 26.78
CA TYR A 508 -27.63 -37.71 27.38
C TYR A 508 -26.38 -36.82 27.25
N PRO A 509 -26.04 -36.26 26.07
CA PRO A 509 -24.98 -35.25 25.93
C PRO A 509 -25.15 -34.05 26.87
N LEU A 510 -26.39 -33.55 27.04
CA LEU A 510 -26.66 -32.44 27.97
C LEU A 510 -26.35 -32.79 29.44
N LYS A 511 -26.63 -34.03 29.87
CA LYS A 511 -26.25 -34.50 31.21
C LYS A 511 -24.73 -34.59 31.36
N LEU A 512 -24.03 -35.07 30.33
CA LEU A 512 -22.57 -35.14 30.32
C LEU A 512 -21.94 -33.75 30.40
N LEU A 513 -22.46 -32.77 29.65
CA LEU A 513 -22.01 -31.38 29.72
C LEU A 513 -22.24 -30.78 31.10
N LYS A 514 -23.40 -31.05 31.71
CA LYS A 514 -23.67 -30.58 33.08
C LYS A 514 -22.70 -31.20 34.09
N GLN A 515 -22.46 -32.51 34.01
CA GLN A 515 -21.49 -33.17 34.86
C GLN A 515 -20.08 -32.62 34.63
N LEU A 516 -19.70 -32.36 33.39
CA LEU A 516 -18.42 -31.72 33.06
C LEU A 516 -18.32 -30.32 33.65
N GLU A 517 -19.40 -29.53 33.64
CA GLU A 517 -19.46 -28.22 34.29
C GLU A 517 -19.23 -28.33 35.81
N ASP A 518 -19.91 -29.29 36.46
CA ASP A 518 -19.79 -29.56 37.88
C ASP A 518 -18.36 -30.03 38.24
N ASP A 519 -17.76 -30.90 37.42
CA ASP A 519 -16.43 -31.50 37.63
C ASP A 519 -15.27 -30.54 37.32
N ILE A 520 -15.46 -29.58 36.40
CA ILE A 520 -14.45 -28.56 36.07
C ILE A 520 -14.11 -27.69 37.28
N GLY A 521 -15.04 -27.54 38.23
CA GLY A 521 -14.79 -26.84 39.50
C GLY A 521 -14.46 -25.36 39.35
N LEU A 522 -14.89 -24.72 38.26
CA LEU A 522 -14.74 -23.28 38.01
C LEU A 522 -16.05 -22.55 38.35
N PRO A 523 -16.15 -21.88 39.51
CA PRO A 523 -17.38 -21.24 39.95
C PRO A 523 -17.85 -20.17 38.95
N GLY A 524 -19.10 -20.25 38.51
CA GLY A 524 -19.69 -19.26 37.61
C GLY A 524 -19.14 -19.29 36.17
N HIS A 525 -18.46 -20.37 35.76
CA HIS A 525 -18.01 -20.58 34.38
C HIS A 525 -18.84 -21.67 33.69
N PRO A 526 -19.87 -21.31 32.91
CA PRO A 526 -20.66 -22.27 32.15
C PRO A 526 -19.80 -23.04 31.14
N VAL A 527 -19.97 -24.36 31.06
CA VAL A 527 -19.15 -25.24 30.20
C VAL A 527 -19.27 -24.90 28.73
N GLN A 528 -20.39 -24.30 28.31
CA GLN A 528 -20.65 -23.85 26.94
C GLN A 528 -19.64 -22.78 26.51
N LYS A 529 -19.06 -21.99 27.44
CA LYS A 529 -18.03 -20.99 27.12
C LYS A 529 -16.73 -21.61 26.59
N ASN A 530 -16.57 -22.93 26.69
CA ASN A 530 -15.44 -23.68 26.15
C ASN A 530 -15.61 -24.06 24.68
N PHE A 531 -16.78 -23.82 24.08
CA PHE A 531 -17.10 -24.19 22.70
C PHE A 531 -17.60 -22.98 21.90
N ASP A 532 -17.38 -22.99 20.59
CA ASP A 532 -17.74 -21.95 19.63
C ASP A 532 -18.85 -22.40 18.66
N VAL A 533 -18.91 -23.71 18.36
CA VAL A 533 -19.84 -24.35 17.41
C VAL A 533 -20.28 -25.69 17.96
#